data_AF-A0A1V5AC84-F1
#
_entry.id   AF-A0A1V5AC84-F1
#
_cell.length_a   1.000
_cell.length_b   1.000
_cell.length_c   1.000
_cell.angle_alpha   90.00
_cell.angle_beta   90.00
_cell.angle_gamma   90.00
#
_symmetry.space_group_name_H-M   'P 1'
#
loop_
_entity.id
_entity.type
_entity.pdbx_description
1 polymer ?
#
loop_
_entity_poly.entity_id
_entity_poly.type
_entity_poly.pdbx_seq_one_letter_code
_entity_poly.pdbx_strand_id
1 'polypeptide(L)'
;MPRNTVIIFIVLLIWLQPIDGARSYIVDDDGFANYKTIQEAVIAADNGDTIYVKPGNYHEEVILNKSVSLMPLLGEREPIVLKGDGKETGITITSDGCSLEGLTFENFTGPGIHVRSNGNTIKENAFEKDNPAILVRDSHMNSIAKNVVKDCEGGVALLTGSSDNNVLDNEIIGGTVAILIRDAGENSITGNSANGSSMGIWLMNSSDSEIIGNKIEAKTYGIWIFNSTSGDLRDNAVSRSLRGMYFMNCSGQEIENNSIKNVEFGIALENSNWNTIAGCRIVNSTRAFGLARSRENIITGNSISDVKDTAIEIDYSNGNSLQDNEISRGDKGIIMLDSSANLLKDNRIQEIKWSLYVESSLKEGFNNSIDESNLVDGAPVAYVYGKSGGLIQNKKLAHITLAYCNNFILQRNDVTNDAIFLFNSNQNKIQENNVSNCYGIRMVNSIGNEVFGNRLLGNRYSGMFLVSSNSNQIVENAASGNNQNGISLLDCSNNTIRGNVVDHNYETGVWLNYSNDNQIYQNNITNNPMGLQIIYSSGNQIYHNNFINNKEHSQDLYGNNSWDGGNVIGGNYWSGHVAKGNPSENWPMIIKGGTTDKYPFQDEGGWL
;
A
#
# COMPACT_ATOMS: atom_id res chain seq x y z
N MET A 1 4.59 95.83 46.74
CA MET A 1 3.78 95.38 47.90
C MET A 1 2.45 96.13 47.87
N PRO A 2 1.31 95.58 48.31
CA PRO A 2 1.07 94.34 49.09
C PRO A 2 0.49 93.20 48.20
N ARG A 3 0.56 91.88 48.45
CA ARG A 3 0.51 90.97 49.61
C ARG A 3 -0.88 90.81 50.25
N ASN A 4 -1.56 89.68 49.95
CA ASN A 4 -2.30 88.76 50.86
C ASN A 4 -3.37 87.96 50.05
N THR A 5 -3.23 86.66 49.74
CA THR A 5 -3.45 85.39 50.49
C THR A 5 -4.94 85.02 50.77
N VAL A 6 -5.29 83.73 50.49
CA VAL A 6 -6.37 82.87 51.09
C VAL A 6 -7.80 83.00 50.49
N ILE A 7 -8.65 81.99 50.17
CA ILE A 7 -8.71 80.50 50.00
C ILE A 7 -10.18 80.19 49.51
N ILE A 8 -10.44 78.96 48.99
CA ILE A 8 -11.73 78.19 48.85
C ILE A 8 -12.33 78.00 47.42
N PHE A 9 -11.96 76.84 46.84
CA PHE A 9 -12.77 75.65 46.46
C PHE A 9 -13.72 75.61 45.22
N ILE A 10 -13.46 74.55 44.41
CA ILE A 10 -14.37 73.67 43.61
C ILE A 10 -14.86 74.24 42.25
N VAL A 11 -14.86 73.53 41.11
CA VAL A 11 -14.40 72.22 40.60
C VAL A 11 -14.48 72.37 39.08
N LEU A 12 -13.46 71.92 38.34
CA LEU A 12 -13.68 71.28 37.05
C LEU A 12 -12.47 70.40 36.78
N LEU A 13 -12.63 69.14 37.20
CA LEU A 13 -11.80 68.00 36.86
C LEU A 13 -11.63 67.95 35.34
N ILE A 14 -10.48 68.40 34.87
CA ILE A 14 -9.94 67.91 33.61
C ILE A 14 -9.46 66.50 33.93
N TRP A 15 -10.25 65.52 33.49
CA TRP A 15 -9.86 64.12 33.43
C TRP A 15 -8.61 64.02 32.56
N LEU A 16 -7.44 63.99 33.19
CA LEU A 16 -6.26 63.35 32.64
C LEU A 16 -6.56 61.85 32.65
N GLN A 17 -7.15 61.35 31.57
CA GLN A 17 -7.09 59.92 31.27
C GLN A 17 -5.59 59.54 31.24
N PRO A 18 -5.12 58.58 32.05
CA PRO A 18 -3.79 58.06 31.86
C PRO A 18 -3.71 57.51 30.43
N ILE A 19 -2.63 57.85 29.73
CA ILE A 19 -2.27 57.16 28.50
C ILE A 19 -1.98 55.73 28.94
N ASP A 20 -2.91 54.82 28.64
CA ASP A 20 -2.83 53.40 28.97
C ASP A 20 -1.80 52.76 28.03
N GLY A 21 -0.52 52.97 28.36
CA GLY A 21 0.58 52.22 27.79
C GLY A 21 0.72 50.90 28.52
N ALA A 22 0.92 49.81 27.77
CA ALA A 22 1.22 48.50 28.33
C ALA A 22 2.33 48.61 29.39
N ARG A 23 2.04 48.18 30.61
CA ARG A 23 2.96 48.18 31.74
C ARG A 23 3.79 46.91 31.73
N SER A 24 4.92 46.96 32.44
CA SER A 24 5.84 45.84 32.57
C SER A 24 5.98 45.42 34.03
N TYR A 25 5.88 44.12 34.27
CA TYR A 25 6.00 43.48 35.59
C TYR A 25 7.20 42.53 35.54
N ILE A 26 7.94 42.39 36.64
CA ILE A 26 9.08 41.46 36.73
C ILE A 26 8.80 40.46 37.84
N VAL A 27 9.00 39.17 37.55
CA VAL A 27 8.84 38.04 38.46
C VAL A 27 10.19 37.37 38.70
N ASP A 28 10.49 37.02 39.95
CA ASP A 28 11.76 36.42 40.37
C ASP A 28 11.51 35.52 41.61
N ASP A 29 11.86 34.24 41.54
CA ASP A 29 11.57 33.27 42.60
C ASP A 29 12.45 33.45 43.86
N ASP A 30 13.61 34.10 43.71
CA ASP A 30 14.63 34.28 44.76
C ASP A 30 14.73 35.72 45.35
N GLY A 31 13.93 36.68 44.87
CA GLY A 31 13.52 37.84 45.65
C GLY A 31 14.07 39.23 45.29
N PHE A 32 14.53 39.48 44.05
CA PHE A 32 14.92 40.83 43.62
C PHE A 32 13.88 41.57 42.74
N ALA A 33 12.76 40.93 42.41
CA ALA A 33 11.69 41.54 41.62
C ALA A 33 10.42 41.91 42.41
N ASN A 34 9.49 42.56 41.72
CA ASN A 34 8.24 43.09 42.28
C ASN A 34 7.26 41.99 42.73
N TYR A 35 7.38 40.79 42.15
CA TYR A 35 6.48 39.66 42.41
C TYR A 35 7.32 38.38 42.56
N LYS A 36 6.91 37.52 43.49
CA LYS A 36 7.60 36.26 43.76
C LYS A 36 7.04 35.11 42.94
N THR A 37 5.77 35.20 42.55
CA THR A 37 5.11 34.21 41.69
C THR A 37 4.53 34.86 40.44
N ILE A 38 4.38 34.07 39.38
CA ILE A 38 3.78 34.51 38.12
C ILE A 38 2.32 34.90 38.36
N GLN A 39 1.58 34.11 39.16
CA GLN A 39 0.18 34.39 39.43
C GLN A 39 -0.04 35.74 40.15
N GLU A 40 0.86 36.16 41.05
CA GLU A 40 0.79 37.46 41.70
C GLU A 40 0.94 38.61 40.68
N ALA A 41 1.87 38.48 39.73
CA ALA A 41 2.03 39.47 38.66
C ALA A 41 0.80 39.53 37.74
N VAL A 42 0.19 38.39 37.40
CA VAL A 42 -1.05 38.33 36.61
C VAL A 42 -2.22 39.03 37.33
N ILE A 43 -2.32 38.86 38.66
CA ILE A 43 -3.34 39.55 39.46
C ILE A 43 -3.15 41.07 39.40
N ALA A 44 -1.90 41.55 39.37
CA ALA A 44 -1.57 42.98 39.34
C ALA A 44 -1.56 43.62 37.94
N ALA A 45 -1.42 42.83 36.87
CA ALA A 45 -1.42 43.27 35.49
C ALA A 45 -2.81 43.69 35.01
N ASP A 46 -2.88 44.62 34.06
CA ASP A 46 -4.05 44.96 33.26
C ASP A 46 -3.97 44.29 31.87
N ASN A 47 -5.05 44.31 31.10
CA ASN A 47 -5.03 43.76 29.73
C ASN A 47 -4.03 44.53 28.85
N GLY A 48 -3.24 43.80 28.06
CA GLY A 48 -2.19 44.31 27.20
C GLY A 48 -0.82 44.40 27.88
N ASP A 49 -0.74 44.17 29.19
CA ASP A 49 0.52 44.26 29.93
C ASP A 49 1.47 43.09 29.65
N THR A 50 2.76 43.33 29.89
CA THR A 50 3.83 42.33 29.76
C THR A 50 4.40 41.96 31.13
N ILE A 51 4.55 40.67 31.38
CA ILE A 51 5.16 40.10 32.58
C ILE A 51 6.46 39.42 32.14
N TYR A 52 7.58 40.00 32.53
CA TYR A 52 8.91 39.42 32.36
C TYR A 52 9.20 38.46 33.49
N VAL A 53 9.49 37.21 33.16
CA VAL A 53 9.84 36.18 34.14
C VAL A 53 11.34 35.97 34.10
N LYS A 54 12.00 36.05 35.26
CA LYS A 54 13.43 35.75 35.39
C LYS A 54 13.65 34.24 35.54
N PRO A 55 14.82 33.72 35.14
CA PRO A 55 15.15 32.31 35.32
C PRO A 55 14.98 31.88 36.78
N GLY A 56 14.44 30.68 36.98
CA GLY A 56 14.04 30.23 38.31
C GLY A 56 13.17 28.98 38.26
N ASN A 57 12.84 28.43 39.43
CA ASN A 57 11.94 27.30 39.58
C ASN A 57 10.62 27.76 40.23
N TYR A 58 9.56 27.75 39.44
CA TYR A 58 8.23 28.19 39.81
C TYR A 58 7.35 26.98 40.11
N HIS A 59 6.86 26.90 41.35
CA HIS A 59 6.09 25.75 41.84
C HIS A 59 4.61 26.11 42.01
N GLU A 60 3.96 26.55 40.94
CA GLU A 60 2.59 27.08 40.94
C GLU A 60 1.76 26.55 39.75
N GLU A 61 0.43 26.70 39.83
CA GLU A 61 -0.48 26.61 38.68
C GLU A 61 -0.95 28.04 38.39
N VAL A 62 -0.87 28.49 37.14
CA VAL A 62 -1.21 29.88 36.76
C VAL A 62 -2.47 29.91 35.91
N ILE A 63 -3.35 30.86 36.19
CA ILE A 63 -4.54 31.14 35.40
C ILE A 63 -4.39 32.51 34.74
N LEU A 64 -4.35 32.54 33.41
CA LEU A 64 -4.37 33.76 32.61
C LEU A 64 -5.82 34.11 32.27
N ASN A 65 -6.45 34.87 33.16
CA ASN A 65 -7.80 35.42 32.99
C ASN A 65 -7.81 36.88 32.49
N LYS A 66 -6.64 37.38 32.08
CA LYS A 66 -6.42 38.69 31.46
C LYS A 66 -5.53 38.50 30.24
N SER A 67 -5.72 39.33 29.22
CA SER A 67 -4.91 39.32 28.00
C SER A 67 -3.52 39.86 28.31
N VAL A 68 -2.54 39.00 28.58
CA VAL A 68 -1.19 39.39 29.00
C VAL A 68 -0.11 38.65 28.22
N SER A 69 1.09 39.21 28.16
CA SER A 69 2.26 38.55 27.59
C SER A 69 3.21 38.07 28.69
N LEU A 70 3.50 36.77 28.74
CA LEU A 70 4.56 36.17 29.55
C LEU A 70 5.78 35.90 28.67
N MET A 71 6.94 36.46 29.02
CA MET A 71 8.17 36.26 28.25
C MET A 71 9.43 36.35 29.11
N PRO A 72 10.58 35.84 28.64
CA PRO A 72 11.83 35.93 29.38
C PRO A 72 12.32 37.38 29.44
N LEU A 73 12.97 37.74 30.54
CA LEU A 73 13.66 39.04 30.63
C LEU A 73 14.88 39.07 29.70
N LEU A 74 14.99 40.12 28.86
CA LEU A 74 16.09 40.26 27.89
C LEU A 74 17.47 40.19 28.56
N GLY A 75 18.34 39.34 28.03
CA GLY A 75 19.73 39.17 28.48
C GLY A 75 19.95 38.01 29.45
N GLU A 76 18.87 37.48 30.04
CA GLU A 76 18.91 36.24 30.81
C GLU A 76 19.00 35.02 29.88
N ARG A 77 19.72 33.97 30.33
CA ARG A 77 19.98 32.76 29.52
C ARG A 77 19.63 31.45 30.20
N GLU A 78 19.48 31.47 31.51
CA GLU A 78 19.07 30.30 32.29
C GLU A 78 17.56 30.04 32.09
N PRO A 79 17.08 28.80 32.28
CA PRO A 79 15.68 28.46 32.00
C PRO A 79 14.70 29.00 33.06
N ILE A 80 13.48 29.31 32.61
CA ILE A 80 12.32 29.61 33.47
C ILE A 80 11.51 28.33 33.58
N VAL A 81 11.56 27.65 34.73
CA VAL A 81 11.00 26.30 34.87
C VAL A 81 9.76 26.31 35.76
N LEU A 82 8.60 25.99 35.21
CA LEU A 82 7.40 25.66 35.96
C LEU A 82 7.42 24.16 36.31
N LYS A 83 7.46 23.84 37.61
CA LYS A 83 7.54 22.47 38.12
C LYS A 83 6.17 21.96 38.56
N GLY A 84 5.76 20.84 37.96
CA GLY A 84 4.49 20.18 38.27
C GLY A 84 4.40 19.71 39.72
N ASP A 85 5.38 18.95 40.23
CA ASP A 85 5.37 18.43 41.62
C ASP A 85 4.03 17.85 42.07
N GLY A 86 3.35 17.10 41.19
CA GLY A 86 2.02 16.52 41.43
C GLY A 86 0.83 17.44 41.14
N LYS A 87 1.06 18.66 40.64
CA LYS A 87 0.02 19.55 40.10
C LYS A 87 -0.53 19.03 38.77
N GLU A 88 -1.73 19.48 38.43
CA GLU A 88 -2.42 19.04 37.22
C GLU A 88 -1.95 19.86 36.02
N THR A 89 -2.02 21.19 36.10
CA THR A 89 -1.78 22.05 34.93
C THR A 89 -0.77 23.15 35.23
N GLY A 90 0.17 23.40 34.31
CA GLY A 90 1.12 24.51 34.45
C GLY A 90 0.45 25.86 34.29
N ILE A 91 -0.05 26.15 33.09
CA ILE A 91 -0.78 27.38 32.79
C ILE A 91 -2.12 27.08 32.12
N THR A 92 -3.21 27.64 32.66
CA THR A 92 -4.54 27.64 32.03
C THR A 92 -4.84 29.03 31.45
N ILE A 93 -5.13 29.11 30.16
CA ILE A 93 -5.45 30.36 29.45
C ILE A 93 -6.96 30.47 29.24
N THR A 94 -7.60 31.43 29.90
CA THR A 94 -9.05 31.68 29.83
C THR A 94 -9.42 33.04 29.26
N SER A 95 -8.43 33.87 28.91
CA SER A 95 -8.63 35.15 28.25
C SER A 95 -7.99 35.17 26.87
N ASP A 96 -8.69 35.75 25.90
CA ASP A 96 -8.21 35.87 24.54
C ASP A 96 -6.92 36.71 24.43
N GLY A 97 -6.10 36.42 23.42
CA GLY A 97 -4.96 37.24 23.04
C GLY A 97 -3.75 37.18 23.98
N CYS A 98 -3.65 36.16 24.83
CA CYS A 98 -2.45 35.95 25.65
C CYS A 98 -1.25 35.53 24.78
N SER A 99 -0.04 35.90 25.19
CA SER A 99 1.20 35.45 24.57
C SER A 99 2.11 34.79 25.60
N LEU A 100 2.61 33.59 25.31
CA LEU A 100 3.50 32.83 26.18
C LEU A 100 4.76 32.44 25.41
N GLU A 101 5.91 32.85 25.92
CA GLU A 101 7.21 32.68 25.25
C GLU A 101 8.30 32.23 26.22
N GLY A 102 9.15 31.29 25.79
CA GLY A 102 10.41 30.95 26.45
C GLY A 102 10.28 30.31 27.84
N LEU A 103 9.15 29.67 28.15
CA LEU A 103 8.92 28.98 29.41
C LEU A 103 9.20 27.48 29.27
N THR A 104 9.64 26.84 30.35
CA THR A 104 9.83 25.39 30.45
C THR A 104 8.81 24.80 31.42
N PHE A 105 8.13 23.74 31.01
CA PHE A 105 7.16 22.97 31.81
C PHE A 105 7.72 21.58 32.09
N GLU A 106 7.61 21.11 33.33
CA GLU A 106 8.17 19.81 33.70
C GLU A 106 7.33 19.04 34.73
N ASN A 107 7.02 17.78 34.40
CA ASN A 107 6.33 16.81 35.26
C ASN A 107 4.92 17.21 35.72
N PHE A 108 4.13 17.88 34.88
CA PHE A 108 2.70 18.06 35.16
C PHE A 108 1.92 16.76 34.91
N THR A 109 0.98 16.44 35.81
CA THR A 109 0.16 15.23 35.69
C THR A 109 -0.91 15.35 34.60
N GLY A 110 -1.26 16.59 34.25
CA GLY A 110 -2.10 17.00 33.13
C GLY A 110 -1.31 17.92 32.17
N PRO A 111 -1.99 18.86 31.50
CA PRO A 111 -1.35 19.66 30.46
C PRO A 111 -0.30 20.64 31.00
N GLY A 112 0.84 20.77 30.32
CA GLY A 112 1.76 21.88 30.58
C GLY A 112 1.05 23.23 30.36
N ILE A 113 0.39 23.38 29.20
CA ILE A 113 -0.49 24.51 28.89
C ILE A 113 -1.87 24.02 28.45
N HIS A 114 -2.93 24.57 29.06
CA HIS A 114 -4.33 24.34 28.68
C HIS A 114 -4.97 25.63 28.14
N VAL A 115 -5.32 25.62 26.86
CA VAL A 115 -5.95 26.74 26.14
C VAL A 115 -7.46 26.54 26.07
N ARG A 116 -8.21 27.53 26.57
CA ARG A 116 -9.67 27.57 26.61
C ARG A 116 -10.23 28.92 26.14
N SER A 117 -9.47 29.61 25.30
CA SER A 117 -9.74 30.96 24.78
C SER A 117 -9.11 31.12 23.40
N ASN A 118 -9.40 32.24 22.73
CA ASN A 118 -9.08 32.45 21.32
C ASN A 118 -7.87 33.36 21.11
N GLY A 119 -7.25 33.25 19.93
CA GLY A 119 -6.27 34.22 19.48
C GLY A 119 -4.97 34.24 20.30
N ASN A 120 -4.65 33.16 21.02
CA ASN A 120 -3.46 33.09 21.86
C ASN A 120 -2.22 32.68 21.07
N THR A 121 -1.06 33.17 21.50
CA THR A 121 0.25 32.78 20.95
C THR A 121 1.05 32.00 21.98
N ILE A 122 1.45 30.77 21.65
CA ILE A 122 2.28 29.91 22.49
C ILE A 122 3.50 29.53 21.66
N LYS A 123 4.64 30.17 21.94
CA LYS A 123 5.83 29.99 21.13
C LYS A 123 7.12 29.77 21.90
N GLU A 124 8.03 29.00 21.31
CA GLU A 124 9.40 28.82 21.85
C GLU A 124 9.42 28.34 23.31
N ASN A 125 8.41 27.57 23.72
CA ASN A 125 8.34 26.94 25.05
C ASN A 125 8.89 25.51 24.98
N ALA A 126 9.36 25.01 26.12
CA ALA A 126 9.86 23.65 26.28
C ALA A 126 8.95 22.85 27.23
N PHE A 127 8.70 21.58 26.90
CA PHE A 127 7.87 20.66 27.70
C PHE A 127 8.61 19.36 27.93
N GLU A 128 8.64 18.88 29.17
CA GLU A 128 9.25 17.61 29.54
C GLU A 128 8.38 16.81 30.50
N LYS A 129 7.97 15.61 30.06
CA LYS A 129 7.18 14.64 30.86
C LYS A 129 5.82 15.16 31.35
N ASP A 130 5.19 16.02 30.55
CA ASP A 130 3.81 16.51 30.77
C ASP A 130 2.78 15.62 30.07
N ASN A 131 1.48 15.83 30.34
CA ASN A 131 0.41 15.01 29.77
C ASN A 131 -0.91 15.77 29.45
N PRO A 132 -1.12 16.24 28.20
CA PRO A 132 -0.13 16.41 27.13
C PRO A 132 0.79 17.61 27.40
N ALA A 133 1.70 17.96 26.49
CA ALA A 133 2.41 19.23 26.58
C ALA A 133 1.45 20.42 26.43
N ILE A 134 0.63 20.42 25.36
CA ILE A 134 -0.33 21.49 25.07
C ILE A 134 -1.69 20.88 24.76
N LEU A 135 -2.73 21.38 25.44
CA LEU A 135 -4.12 21.00 25.23
C LEU A 135 -4.96 22.22 24.82
N VAL A 136 -5.68 22.13 23.70
CA VAL A 136 -6.63 23.13 23.22
C VAL A 136 -8.04 22.52 23.20
N ARG A 137 -9.01 23.22 23.76
CA ARG A 137 -10.43 22.82 23.77
C ARG A 137 -11.34 24.02 23.58
N ASP A 138 -12.36 23.87 22.73
CA ASP A 138 -13.40 24.89 22.53
C ASP A 138 -12.78 26.28 22.28
N SER A 139 -11.83 26.34 21.35
CA SER A 139 -10.93 27.49 21.17
C SER A 139 -10.45 27.62 19.74
N HIS A 140 -10.26 28.86 19.30
CA HIS A 140 -10.04 29.20 17.90
C HIS A 140 -8.88 30.17 17.70
N MET A 141 -8.33 30.18 16.48
CA MET A 141 -7.32 31.16 16.05
C MET A 141 -6.06 31.18 16.95
N ASN A 142 -5.74 30.07 17.63
CA ASN A 142 -4.53 30.00 18.45
C ASN A 142 -3.32 29.58 17.61
N SER A 143 -2.17 30.17 17.90
CA SER A 143 -0.89 29.87 17.25
C SER A 143 0.04 29.16 18.23
N ILE A 144 0.34 27.88 17.97
CA ILE A 144 1.26 27.04 18.73
C ILE A 144 2.49 26.82 17.88
N ALA A 145 3.55 27.59 18.11
CA ALA A 145 4.66 27.70 17.18
C ALA A 145 6.04 27.42 17.80
N LYS A 146 6.88 26.62 17.16
CA LYS A 146 8.31 26.44 17.56
C LYS A 146 8.51 25.97 19.00
N ASN A 147 7.56 25.25 19.57
CA ASN A 147 7.71 24.65 20.89
C ASN A 147 8.49 23.33 20.76
N VAL A 148 9.25 23.00 21.80
CA VAL A 148 10.00 21.74 21.89
C VAL A 148 9.34 20.86 22.95
N VAL A 149 8.83 19.71 22.54
CA VAL A 149 8.18 18.74 23.41
C VAL A 149 9.02 17.49 23.48
N LYS A 150 9.36 17.05 24.68
CA LYS A 150 10.21 15.88 24.89
C LYS A 150 9.67 14.96 25.97
N ASP A 151 9.55 13.67 25.66
CA ASP A 151 9.17 12.63 26.62
C ASP A 151 7.82 12.89 27.34
N CYS A 152 6.97 13.77 26.79
CA CYS A 152 5.58 13.95 27.21
C CYS A 152 4.72 12.78 26.70
N GLU A 153 3.66 12.43 27.41
CA GLU A 153 2.77 11.33 26.96
C GLU A 153 2.06 11.69 25.65
N GLY A 154 1.64 12.96 25.51
CA GLY A 154 1.14 13.55 24.26
C GLY A 154 1.81 14.89 23.98
N GLY A 155 1.98 15.22 22.69
CA GLY A 155 2.53 16.51 22.28
C GLY A 155 1.48 17.63 22.29
N VAL A 156 0.93 17.93 21.12
CA VAL A 156 -0.13 18.94 20.97
C VAL A 156 -1.46 18.24 20.72
N ALA A 157 -2.48 18.55 21.52
CA ALA A 157 -3.82 18.00 21.37
C ALA A 157 -4.84 19.11 21.12
N LEU A 158 -5.46 19.09 19.93
CA LEU A 158 -6.63 19.91 19.57
C LEU A 158 -7.88 19.04 19.70
N LEU A 159 -8.73 19.35 20.68
CA LEU A 159 -9.91 18.54 20.98
C LEU A 159 -11.20 19.30 20.70
N THR A 160 -12.32 18.63 20.96
CA THR A 160 -13.70 19.04 20.69
C THR A 160 -13.93 20.54 20.74
N GLY A 161 -14.51 21.08 19.66
CA GLY A 161 -14.88 22.49 19.53
C GLY A 161 -13.74 23.42 19.10
N SER A 162 -12.55 22.89 18.83
CA SER A 162 -11.42 23.71 18.37
C SER A 162 -11.34 23.79 16.84
N SER A 163 -11.22 24.99 16.29
CA SER A 163 -11.05 25.23 14.84
C SER A 163 -10.09 26.39 14.58
N ASP A 164 -9.58 26.54 13.36
CA ASP A 164 -8.72 27.66 12.95
C ASP A 164 -7.44 27.79 13.78
N ASN A 165 -6.97 26.72 14.42
CA ASN A 165 -5.74 26.75 15.18
C ASN A 165 -4.56 26.31 14.31
N ASN A 166 -3.42 26.95 14.52
CA ASN A 166 -2.18 26.71 13.80
C ASN A 166 -1.16 26.03 14.72
N VAL A 167 -0.74 24.82 14.35
CA VAL A 167 0.36 24.09 14.97
C VAL A 167 1.54 24.16 14.00
N LEU A 168 2.52 25.02 14.28
CA LEU A 168 3.55 25.44 13.33
C LEU A 168 4.97 25.14 13.84
N ASP A 169 5.78 24.44 13.05
CA ASP A 169 7.23 24.27 13.28
C ASP A 169 7.60 23.74 14.68
N ASN A 170 6.73 22.95 15.32
CA ASN A 170 7.02 22.36 16.64
C ASN A 170 7.90 21.12 16.47
N GLU A 171 8.81 20.91 17.42
CA GLU A 171 9.64 19.71 17.51
C GLU A 171 9.13 18.82 18.64
N ILE A 172 8.69 17.60 18.31
CA ILE A 172 8.09 16.66 19.26
C ILE A 172 8.88 15.36 19.23
N ILE A 173 9.45 15.00 20.38
CA ILE A 173 10.36 13.87 20.55
C ILE A 173 9.78 12.88 21.56
N GLY A 174 9.50 11.67 21.10
CA GLY A 174 8.93 10.61 21.92
C GLY A 174 7.41 10.74 22.14
N GLY A 175 6.92 10.09 23.19
CA GLY A 175 5.49 10.09 23.53
C GLY A 175 4.62 9.08 22.75
N THR A 176 3.34 9.08 23.06
CA THR A 176 2.34 8.20 22.44
C THR A 176 1.85 8.79 21.12
N VAL A 177 1.38 10.04 21.13
CA VAL A 177 0.91 10.76 19.94
C VAL A 177 1.57 12.13 19.91
N ALA A 178 2.23 12.48 18.80
CA ALA A 178 2.89 13.78 18.71
C ALA A 178 1.86 14.90 18.51
N ILE A 179 0.95 14.75 17.55
CA ILE A 179 -0.15 15.71 17.33
C ILE A 179 -1.46 14.95 17.20
N LEU A 180 -2.42 15.28 18.06
CA LEU A 180 -3.77 14.71 18.06
C LEU A 180 -4.80 15.80 17.72
N ILE A 181 -5.68 15.49 16.79
CA ILE A 181 -6.84 16.32 16.44
C ILE A 181 -8.07 15.43 16.51
N ARG A 182 -9.02 15.80 17.38
CA ARG A 182 -10.22 14.99 17.60
C ARG A 182 -11.45 15.85 17.77
N ASP A 183 -12.43 15.61 16.92
CA ASP A 183 -13.68 16.39 16.86
C ASP A 183 -13.40 17.90 16.69
N ALA A 184 -12.40 18.23 15.87
CA ALA A 184 -11.80 19.56 15.74
C ALA A 184 -11.35 19.82 14.28
N GLY A 185 -12.29 20.27 13.43
CA GLY A 185 -12.02 20.57 12.02
C GLY A 185 -11.32 21.93 11.79
N GLU A 186 -10.97 22.22 10.54
CA GLU A 186 -10.45 23.53 10.10
C GLU A 186 -9.15 23.94 10.82
N ASN A 187 -8.30 22.99 11.21
CA ASN A 187 -7.01 23.28 11.85
C ASN A 187 -5.84 23.06 10.88
N SER A 188 -4.76 23.85 11.02
CA SER A 188 -3.56 23.76 10.19
C SER A 188 -2.35 23.26 10.97
N ILE A 189 -1.67 22.26 10.41
CA ILE A 189 -0.57 21.53 11.02
C ILE A 189 0.57 21.57 10.03
N THR A 190 1.46 22.53 10.22
CA THR A 190 2.43 22.92 9.20
C THR A 190 3.86 22.86 9.73
N GLY A 191 4.77 22.24 8.97
CA GLY A 191 6.21 22.29 9.23
C GLY A 191 6.68 21.59 10.51
N ASN A 192 5.83 20.81 11.19
CA ASN A 192 6.20 20.18 12.46
C ASN A 192 7.11 18.96 12.24
N SER A 193 7.94 18.67 13.23
CA SER A 193 8.80 17.49 13.29
C SER A 193 8.36 16.57 14.42
N ALA A 194 7.96 15.34 14.11
CA ALA A 194 7.61 14.30 15.08
C ALA A 194 8.57 13.12 14.98
N ASN A 195 9.35 12.85 16.03
CA ASN A 195 10.37 11.80 16.03
C ASN A 195 10.25 10.87 17.24
N GLY A 196 10.15 9.57 17.00
CA GLY A 196 10.18 8.53 18.05
C GLY A 196 8.87 8.34 18.82
N SER A 197 7.84 9.14 18.51
CA SER A 197 6.48 8.92 19.01
C SER A 197 5.91 7.60 18.50
N SER A 198 4.92 7.04 19.18
CA SER A 198 4.22 5.85 18.66
C SER A 198 3.44 6.22 17.40
N MET A 199 2.65 7.30 17.45
CA MET A 199 1.93 7.89 16.32
C MET A 199 2.43 9.32 16.08
N GLY A 200 2.60 9.70 14.81
CA GLY A 200 3.00 11.05 14.43
C GLY A 200 1.81 12.01 14.54
N ILE A 201 1.01 12.07 13.49
CA ILE A 201 -0.23 12.87 13.45
C ILE A 201 -1.43 11.94 13.43
N TRP A 202 -2.38 12.16 14.33
CA TRP A 202 -3.64 11.45 14.35
C TRP A 202 -4.82 12.43 14.27
N LEU A 203 -5.57 12.36 13.17
CA LEU A 203 -6.79 13.12 12.91
C LEU A 203 -8.01 12.20 13.02
N MET A 204 -9.00 12.59 13.82
CA MET A 204 -10.21 11.81 14.04
C MET A 204 -11.46 12.69 14.04
N ASN A 205 -12.53 12.24 13.37
CA ASN A 205 -13.85 12.88 13.37
C ASN A 205 -13.80 14.38 13.03
N SER A 206 -12.93 14.75 12.10
CA SER A 206 -12.65 16.16 11.81
C SER A 206 -12.74 16.39 10.30
N SER A 207 -13.00 17.62 9.88
CA SER A 207 -13.05 17.98 8.47
C SER A 207 -12.14 19.15 8.16
N ASP A 208 -11.83 19.34 6.88
CA ASP A 208 -11.26 20.59 6.36
C ASP A 208 -9.94 21.01 7.04
N SER A 209 -9.16 20.03 7.51
CA SER A 209 -7.89 20.27 8.20
C SER A 209 -6.71 20.12 7.23
N GLU A 210 -5.70 20.97 7.42
CA GLU A 210 -4.49 21.00 6.60
C GLU A 210 -3.32 20.35 7.33
N ILE A 211 -2.64 19.41 6.68
CA ILE A 211 -1.43 18.76 7.18
C ILE A 211 -0.34 18.94 6.13
N ILE A 212 0.52 19.94 6.32
CA ILE A 212 1.40 20.43 5.26
C ILE A 212 2.87 20.42 5.69
N GLY A 213 3.76 19.83 4.88
CA GLY A 213 5.20 19.98 5.06
C GLY A 213 5.76 19.39 6.35
N ASN A 214 5.06 18.45 7.01
CA ASN A 214 5.50 17.86 8.27
C ASN A 214 6.53 16.75 8.04
N LYS A 215 7.49 16.61 8.95
CA LYS A 215 8.49 15.54 8.96
C LYS A 215 8.20 14.56 10.08
N ILE A 216 7.93 13.31 9.73
CA ILE A 216 7.44 12.31 10.68
C ILE A 216 8.28 11.04 10.63
N GLU A 217 8.83 10.67 11.78
CA GLU A 217 9.49 9.39 12.05
C GLU A 217 8.86 8.73 13.29
N ALA A 218 7.60 8.30 13.15
CA ALA A 218 6.84 7.62 14.20
C ALA A 218 6.97 6.10 14.11
N LYS A 219 6.71 5.37 15.19
CA LYS A 219 6.91 3.90 15.23
C LYS A 219 5.81 3.13 14.50
N THR A 220 4.54 3.42 14.74
CA THR A 220 3.40 2.63 14.24
C THR A 220 2.70 3.30 13.06
N TYR A 221 2.26 4.54 13.22
CA TYR A 221 1.59 5.32 12.19
C TYR A 221 2.29 6.67 12.03
N GLY A 222 2.73 6.98 10.81
CA GLY A 222 3.19 8.33 10.49
C GLY A 222 2.04 9.32 10.58
N ILE A 223 1.10 9.21 9.65
CA ILE A 223 -0.16 9.97 9.65
C ILE A 223 -1.32 8.98 9.65
N TRP A 224 -2.23 9.10 10.60
CA TRP A 224 -3.46 8.33 10.64
C TRP A 224 -4.66 9.25 10.63
N ILE A 225 -5.55 9.05 9.66
CA ILE A 225 -6.82 9.75 9.57
C ILE A 225 -7.96 8.74 9.70
N PHE A 226 -8.89 9.04 10.59
CA PHE A 226 -10.05 8.21 10.87
C PHE A 226 -11.33 9.03 10.81
N ASN A 227 -12.32 8.55 10.07
CA ASN A 227 -13.67 9.12 10.01
C ASN A 227 -13.68 10.63 9.77
N SER A 228 -12.93 11.08 8.77
CA SER A 228 -12.66 12.49 8.51
C SER A 228 -12.76 12.82 7.03
N THR A 229 -13.08 14.07 6.69
CA THR A 229 -13.38 14.47 5.31
C THR A 229 -12.63 15.72 4.87
N SER A 230 -12.42 15.87 3.57
CA SER A 230 -11.98 17.14 2.97
C SER A 230 -10.63 17.69 3.50
N GLY A 231 -9.68 16.84 3.87
CA GLY A 231 -8.36 17.29 4.32
C GLY A 231 -7.39 17.53 3.17
N ASP A 232 -6.54 18.55 3.30
CA ASP A 232 -5.38 18.80 2.42
C ASP A 232 -4.12 18.23 3.10
N LEU A 233 -3.53 17.21 2.51
CA LEU A 233 -2.32 16.55 2.97
C LEU A 233 -1.25 16.66 1.91
N ARG A 234 -0.37 17.66 2.02
CA ARG A 234 0.66 17.87 1.00
C ARG A 234 2.07 18.11 1.54
N ASP A 235 3.03 17.71 0.72
CA ASP A 235 4.46 17.93 0.96
C ASP A 235 4.99 17.31 2.28
N ASN A 236 4.28 16.35 2.88
CA ASN A 236 4.74 15.70 4.10
C ASN A 236 5.81 14.63 3.80
N ALA A 237 6.77 14.50 4.71
CA ALA A 237 7.81 13.50 4.66
C ALA A 237 7.63 12.49 5.81
N VAL A 238 7.17 11.29 5.48
CA VAL A 238 7.01 10.19 6.44
C VAL A 238 8.08 9.14 6.22
N SER A 239 8.78 8.72 7.28
CA SER A 239 9.76 7.64 7.14
C SER A 239 9.95 6.78 8.37
N ARG A 240 10.40 5.54 8.17
CA ARG A 240 10.71 4.58 9.24
C ARG A 240 9.52 4.26 10.16
N SER A 241 8.30 4.44 9.66
CA SER A 241 7.06 4.03 10.32
C SER A 241 6.60 2.68 9.79
N LEU A 242 5.94 1.89 10.64
CA LEU A 242 5.29 0.66 10.19
C LEU A 242 4.28 0.97 9.06
N ARG A 243 3.40 1.94 9.28
CA ARG A 243 2.49 2.50 8.28
C ARG A 243 2.83 3.96 8.03
N GLY A 244 2.98 4.34 6.77
CA GLY A 244 3.27 5.71 6.35
C GLY A 244 2.07 6.62 6.57
N MET A 245 1.07 6.52 5.69
CA MET A 245 -0.20 7.24 5.79
C MET A 245 -1.36 6.26 5.71
N TYR A 246 -2.26 6.32 6.67
CA TYR A 246 -3.37 5.37 6.79
C TYR A 246 -4.69 6.11 6.95
N PHE A 247 -5.66 5.78 6.10
CA PHE A 247 -6.96 6.43 6.04
C PHE A 247 -8.05 5.39 6.21
N MET A 248 -8.96 5.63 7.15
CA MET A 248 -10.07 4.72 7.42
C MET A 248 -11.38 5.51 7.52
N ASN A 249 -12.40 5.09 6.77
CA ASN A 249 -13.69 5.78 6.70
C ASN A 249 -13.58 7.25 6.29
N CYS A 250 -12.68 7.56 5.35
CA CYS A 250 -12.39 8.93 4.92
C CYS A 250 -12.94 9.23 3.53
N SER A 251 -13.27 10.49 3.26
CA SER A 251 -13.64 10.91 1.91
C SER A 251 -13.22 12.32 1.56
N GLY A 252 -12.95 12.58 0.28
CA GLY A 252 -12.57 13.92 -0.20
C GLY A 252 -11.19 14.36 0.25
N GLN A 253 -10.31 13.44 0.67
CA GLN A 253 -8.94 13.80 1.03
C GLN A 253 -8.12 14.11 -0.23
N GLU A 254 -7.36 15.20 -0.20
CA GLU A 254 -6.39 15.57 -1.22
C GLU A 254 -4.98 15.27 -0.69
N ILE A 255 -4.31 14.28 -1.27
CA ILE A 255 -3.04 13.74 -0.77
C ILE A 255 -1.99 13.95 -1.86
N GLU A 256 -1.24 15.04 -1.75
CA GLU A 256 -0.40 15.54 -2.85
C GLU A 256 1.09 15.62 -2.50
N ASN A 257 1.97 15.19 -3.41
CA ASN A 257 3.42 15.40 -3.30
C ASN A 257 4.07 14.90 -1.99
N ASN A 258 3.45 13.94 -1.31
CA ASN A 258 3.99 13.38 -0.08
C ASN A 258 5.13 12.39 -0.37
N SER A 259 6.17 12.39 0.45
CA SER A 259 7.31 11.49 0.37
C SER A 259 7.27 10.46 1.50
N ILE A 260 7.02 9.19 1.16
CA ILE A 260 6.98 8.08 2.11
C ILE A 260 8.15 7.12 1.85
N LYS A 261 8.99 6.84 2.86
CA LYS A 261 10.18 5.98 2.67
C LYS A 261 10.48 5.04 3.83
N ASN A 262 11.02 3.87 3.51
CA ASN A 262 11.45 2.86 4.49
C ASN A 262 10.33 2.47 5.45
N VAL A 263 9.18 2.09 4.91
CA VAL A 263 7.97 1.72 5.66
C VAL A 263 7.57 0.28 5.36
N GLU A 264 6.70 -0.33 6.16
CA GLU A 264 6.09 -1.60 5.74
C GLU A 264 4.94 -1.35 4.76
N PHE A 265 4.04 -0.43 5.10
CA PHE A 265 2.93 0.01 4.27
C PHE A 265 3.06 1.51 3.95
N GLY A 266 2.99 1.88 2.68
CA GLY A 266 3.07 3.28 2.22
C GLY A 266 1.80 4.07 2.52
N ILE A 267 0.89 4.15 1.54
CA ILE A 267 -0.42 4.80 1.66
C ILE A 267 -1.50 3.73 1.60
N ALA A 268 -2.44 3.73 2.54
CA ALA A 268 -3.57 2.81 2.49
C ALA A 268 -4.90 3.50 2.76
N LEU A 269 -5.88 3.17 1.93
CA LEU A 269 -7.28 3.60 2.01
C LEU A 269 -8.15 2.41 2.37
N GLU A 270 -8.84 2.48 3.51
CA GLU A 270 -9.77 1.45 3.97
C GLU A 270 -11.17 2.05 4.14
N ASN A 271 -12.15 1.46 3.44
CA ASN A 271 -13.53 1.97 3.39
C ASN A 271 -13.57 3.49 3.12
N SER A 272 -12.69 3.96 2.24
CA SER A 272 -12.44 5.39 2.02
C SER A 272 -12.64 5.72 0.55
N ASN A 273 -13.49 6.71 0.27
CA ASN A 273 -14.02 6.93 -1.07
C ASN A 273 -13.80 8.37 -1.53
N TRP A 274 -13.75 8.60 -2.84
CA TRP A 274 -13.64 9.95 -3.41
C TRP A 274 -12.40 10.71 -2.92
N ASN A 275 -11.27 10.03 -2.73
CA ASN A 275 -9.99 10.67 -2.38
C ASN A 275 -9.10 10.78 -3.62
N THR A 276 -8.24 11.81 -3.63
CA THR A 276 -7.24 12.04 -4.68
C THR A 276 -5.85 11.85 -4.09
N ILE A 277 -5.04 11.00 -4.71
CA ILE A 277 -3.63 10.79 -4.36
C ILE A 277 -2.78 11.08 -5.60
N ALA A 278 -2.05 12.20 -5.54
CA ALA A 278 -1.34 12.74 -6.69
C ALA A 278 0.13 13.05 -6.38
N GLY A 279 1.03 12.72 -7.32
CA GLY A 279 2.45 13.12 -7.23
C GLY A 279 3.23 12.55 -6.04
N CYS A 280 2.66 11.60 -5.29
CA CYS A 280 3.31 11.03 -4.12
C CYS A 280 4.47 10.11 -4.53
N ARG A 281 5.51 10.09 -3.69
CA ARG A 281 6.70 9.26 -3.88
C ARG A 281 6.82 8.24 -2.75
N ILE A 282 6.75 6.95 -3.08
CA ILE A 282 6.85 5.84 -2.12
C ILE A 282 8.06 4.98 -2.46
N VAL A 283 9.02 4.87 -1.53
CA VAL A 283 10.30 4.17 -1.77
C VAL A 283 10.63 3.19 -0.64
N ASN A 284 11.10 2.00 -1.01
CA ASN A 284 11.53 0.96 -0.08
C ASN A 284 10.41 0.59 0.91
N SER A 285 9.36 -0.03 0.37
CA SER A 285 8.19 -0.50 1.12
C SER A 285 7.93 -1.98 0.93
N THR A 286 7.25 -2.63 1.88
CA THR A 286 6.73 -3.99 1.63
C THR A 286 5.51 -3.92 0.71
N ARG A 287 4.53 -3.09 1.06
CA ARG A 287 3.41 -2.70 0.19
C ARG A 287 3.38 -1.18 0.05
N ALA A 288 3.37 -0.68 -1.18
CA ALA A 288 3.39 0.77 -1.38
C ALA A 288 2.00 1.39 -1.25
N PHE A 289 1.00 0.81 -1.93
CA PHE A 289 -0.34 1.37 -2.00
C PHE A 289 -1.39 0.28 -1.82
N GLY A 290 -2.39 0.51 -0.95
CA GLY A 290 -3.50 -0.42 -0.73
C GLY A 290 -4.87 0.25 -0.73
N LEU A 291 -5.83 -0.29 -1.47
CA LEU A 291 -7.25 0.06 -1.40
C LEU A 291 -8.02 -1.15 -0.92
N ALA A 292 -8.71 -1.02 0.20
CA ALA A 292 -9.59 -2.05 0.73
C ALA A 292 -11.01 -1.48 0.84
N ARG A 293 -11.97 -2.12 0.18
CA ARG A 293 -13.40 -1.71 0.21
C ARG A 293 -13.63 -0.23 -0.14
N SER A 294 -12.81 0.32 -1.01
CA SER A 294 -12.70 1.75 -1.30
C SER A 294 -13.10 2.05 -2.74
N ARG A 295 -13.75 3.19 -2.97
CA ARG A 295 -14.40 3.48 -4.26
C ARG A 295 -14.15 4.88 -4.77
N GLU A 296 -14.18 5.02 -6.10
CA GLU A 296 -14.14 6.32 -6.78
C GLU A 296 -12.92 7.17 -6.37
N ASN A 297 -11.79 6.55 -6.04
CA ASN A 297 -10.55 7.26 -5.73
C ASN A 297 -9.73 7.50 -7.00
N ILE A 298 -8.99 8.61 -7.03
CA ILE A 298 -8.10 8.99 -8.12
C ILE A 298 -6.66 8.84 -7.64
N ILE A 299 -5.86 8.07 -8.37
CA ILE A 299 -4.46 7.79 -8.06
C ILE A 299 -3.66 8.13 -9.31
N THR A 300 -3.00 9.29 -9.30
CA THR A 300 -2.39 9.84 -10.52
C THR A 300 -0.97 10.36 -10.34
N GLY A 301 -0.10 10.12 -11.32
CA GLY A 301 1.25 10.70 -11.34
C GLY A 301 2.14 10.30 -10.16
N ASN A 302 1.85 9.18 -9.49
CA ASN A 302 2.63 8.74 -8.33
C ASN A 302 3.86 7.94 -8.76
N SER A 303 4.94 8.03 -7.99
CA SER A 303 6.20 7.31 -8.22
C SER A 303 6.43 6.29 -7.09
N ILE A 304 6.43 5.00 -7.45
CA ILE A 304 6.59 3.87 -6.53
C ILE A 304 7.86 3.11 -6.91
N SER A 305 8.77 2.90 -5.97
CA SER A 305 9.95 2.07 -6.24
C SER A 305 10.46 1.23 -5.09
N ASP A 306 11.18 0.16 -5.44
CA ASP A 306 11.89 -0.71 -4.49
C ASP A 306 10.90 -1.42 -3.56
N VAL A 307 9.90 -2.09 -4.14
CA VAL A 307 8.81 -2.73 -3.41
C VAL A 307 9.07 -4.22 -3.22
N LYS A 308 8.96 -4.70 -1.96
CA LYS A 308 9.28 -6.10 -1.64
C LYS A 308 8.18 -7.10 -2.00
N ASP A 309 6.91 -6.70 -1.88
CA ASP A 309 5.75 -7.56 -2.16
C ASP A 309 4.88 -6.94 -3.27
N THR A 310 4.03 -5.97 -2.95
CA THR A 310 3.05 -5.41 -3.92
C THR A 310 3.11 -3.89 -4.00
N ALA A 311 3.25 -3.35 -5.21
CA ALA A 311 3.23 -1.91 -5.44
C ALA A 311 1.85 -1.32 -5.22
N ILE A 312 0.82 -1.83 -5.92
CA ILE A 312 -0.56 -1.37 -5.76
C ILE A 312 -1.49 -2.57 -5.63
N GLU A 313 -2.20 -2.65 -4.51
CA GLU A 313 -3.20 -3.68 -4.22
C GLU A 313 -4.60 -3.04 -4.16
N ILE A 314 -5.53 -3.56 -4.96
CA ILE A 314 -6.92 -3.12 -5.04
C ILE A 314 -7.81 -4.31 -4.66
N ASP A 315 -8.41 -4.26 -3.47
CA ASP A 315 -9.17 -5.37 -2.89
C ASP A 315 -10.60 -4.93 -2.54
N TYR A 316 -11.61 -5.64 -3.06
CA TYR A 316 -13.04 -5.28 -2.96
C TYR A 316 -13.34 -3.80 -3.26
N SER A 317 -12.56 -3.19 -4.16
CA SER A 317 -12.50 -1.74 -4.36
C SER A 317 -12.86 -1.39 -5.80
N ASN A 318 -13.92 -0.61 -5.97
CA ASN A 318 -14.58 -0.42 -7.26
C ASN A 318 -14.53 1.02 -7.76
N GLY A 319 -14.50 1.23 -9.07
CA GLY A 319 -14.62 2.58 -9.65
C GLY A 319 -13.38 3.46 -9.46
N ASN A 320 -12.24 2.91 -9.07
CA ASN A 320 -11.02 3.70 -8.85
C ASN A 320 -10.28 3.94 -10.17
N SER A 321 -9.60 5.08 -10.26
CA SER A 321 -8.84 5.50 -11.43
C SER A 321 -7.35 5.55 -11.11
N LEU A 322 -6.55 4.76 -11.83
CA LEU A 322 -5.10 4.72 -11.74
C LEU A 322 -4.53 5.21 -13.07
N GLN A 323 -3.96 6.42 -13.07
CA GLN A 323 -3.46 7.07 -14.29
C GLN A 323 -2.04 7.58 -14.13
N ASP A 324 -1.22 7.50 -15.17
CA ASP A 324 0.12 8.12 -15.21
C ASP A 324 1.05 7.74 -14.04
N ASN A 325 0.85 6.60 -13.37
CA ASN A 325 1.70 6.19 -12.26
C ASN A 325 2.95 5.45 -12.78
N GLU A 326 4.08 5.68 -12.13
CA GLU A 326 5.35 5.01 -12.39
C GLU A 326 5.68 4.03 -11.28
N ILE A 327 5.80 2.74 -11.62
CA ILE A 327 6.13 1.65 -10.70
C ILE A 327 7.42 1.00 -11.16
N SER A 328 8.43 0.92 -10.30
CA SER A 328 9.72 0.31 -10.67
C SER A 328 10.35 -0.56 -9.58
N ARG A 329 11.12 -1.58 -9.99
CA ARG A 329 11.93 -2.44 -9.10
C ARG A 329 11.13 -3.07 -7.97
N GLY A 330 10.62 -4.28 -8.18
CA GLY A 330 9.82 -4.96 -7.18
C GLY A 330 9.28 -6.31 -7.61
N ASP A 331 8.50 -6.93 -6.73
CA ASP A 331 7.96 -8.26 -6.98
C ASP A 331 6.64 -8.21 -7.76
N LYS A 332 5.61 -7.55 -7.20
CA LYS A 332 4.30 -7.39 -7.83
C LYS A 332 3.95 -5.93 -8.09
N GLY A 333 3.34 -5.67 -9.25
CA GLY A 333 2.92 -4.36 -9.72
C GLY A 333 1.53 -4.02 -9.22
N ILE A 334 0.56 -4.06 -10.13
CA ILE A 334 -0.85 -3.77 -9.85
C ILE A 334 -1.63 -5.08 -9.74
N ILE A 335 -2.17 -5.35 -8.57
CA ILE A 335 -2.95 -6.55 -8.26
C ILE A 335 -4.38 -6.12 -7.92
N MET A 336 -5.36 -6.65 -8.65
CA MET A 336 -6.78 -6.37 -8.44
C MET A 336 -7.54 -7.64 -8.08
N LEU A 337 -8.16 -7.64 -6.90
CA LEU A 337 -8.89 -8.76 -6.32
C LEU A 337 -10.34 -8.36 -6.05
N ASP A 338 -11.29 -9.13 -6.59
CA ASP A 338 -12.73 -8.91 -6.41
C ASP A 338 -13.16 -7.43 -6.62
N SER A 339 -12.55 -6.78 -7.62
CA SER A 339 -12.58 -5.32 -7.81
C SER A 339 -12.96 -4.95 -9.24
N SER A 340 -14.03 -4.18 -9.42
CA SER A 340 -14.68 -3.88 -10.70
C SER A 340 -14.75 -2.39 -11.00
N ALA A 341 -15.06 -2.05 -12.25
CA ALA A 341 -15.21 -0.68 -12.76
C ALA A 341 -13.97 0.21 -12.57
N ASN A 342 -12.79 -0.36 -12.32
CA ASN A 342 -11.57 0.40 -12.20
C ASN A 342 -11.01 0.77 -13.58
N LEU A 343 -10.40 1.95 -13.68
CA LEU A 343 -9.73 2.46 -14.86
C LEU A 343 -8.21 2.44 -14.65
N LEU A 344 -7.48 1.73 -15.51
CA LEU A 344 -6.02 1.78 -15.59
C LEU A 344 -5.64 2.38 -16.94
N LYS A 345 -4.87 3.47 -16.94
CA LYS A 345 -4.46 4.15 -18.17
C LYS A 345 -3.10 4.82 -18.02
N ASP A 346 -2.28 4.79 -19.07
CA ASP A 346 -1.01 5.52 -19.14
C ASP A 346 0.00 5.21 -18.00
N ASN A 347 -0.17 4.09 -17.26
CA ASN A 347 0.77 3.70 -16.20
C ASN A 347 2.02 3.03 -16.78
N ARG A 348 3.17 3.26 -16.16
CA ARG A 348 4.47 2.68 -16.53
C ARG A 348 4.97 1.77 -15.43
N ILE A 349 5.17 0.50 -15.76
CA ILE A 349 5.67 -0.53 -14.85
C ILE A 349 7.00 -1.05 -15.41
N GLN A 350 8.06 -1.03 -14.59
CA GLN A 350 9.42 -1.40 -15.03
C GLN A 350 10.12 -2.28 -14.00
N GLU A 351 10.82 -3.32 -14.46
CA GLU A 351 11.58 -4.20 -13.56
C GLU A 351 10.73 -4.78 -12.42
N ILE A 352 9.46 -5.08 -12.73
CA ILE A 352 8.51 -5.76 -11.85
C ILE A 352 8.30 -7.18 -12.35
N LYS A 353 8.47 -8.17 -11.47
CA LYS A 353 8.37 -9.57 -11.88
C LYS A 353 6.96 -9.91 -12.34
N TRP A 354 5.92 -9.55 -11.58
CA TRP A 354 4.52 -9.76 -11.94
C TRP A 354 3.78 -8.44 -11.99
N SER A 355 3.57 -7.90 -13.18
CA SER A 355 3.21 -6.50 -13.36
C SER A 355 1.72 -6.22 -13.23
N LEU A 356 0.86 -7.04 -13.84
CA LEU A 356 -0.58 -6.90 -13.77
C LEU A 356 -1.25 -8.25 -13.47
N TYR A 357 -2.18 -8.25 -12.52
CA TYR A 357 -3.03 -9.40 -12.26
C TYR A 357 -4.43 -8.97 -11.84
N VAL A 358 -5.43 -9.62 -12.42
CA VAL A 358 -6.85 -9.39 -12.10
C VAL A 358 -7.47 -10.74 -11.83
N GLU A 359 -8.05 -10.89 -10.65
CA GLU A 359 -8.78 -12.08 -10.25
C GLU A 359 -10.03 -11.71 -9.47
N SER A 360 -11.07 -12.52 -9.63
CA SER A 360 -12.33 -12.31 -8.93
C SER A 360 -13.08 -13.63 -8.82
N SER A 361 -13.76 -13.79 -7.69
CA SER A 361 -14.71 -14.88 -7.45
C SER A 361 -16.00 -14.73 -8.27
N LEU A 362 -16.34 -13.49 -8.64
CA LEU A 362 -17.52 -13.14 -9.43
C LEU A 362 -17.13 -12.64 -10.82
N LYS A 363 -18.03 -12.85 -11.79
CA LYS A 363 -17.83 -12.40 -13.17
C LYS A 363 -17.64 -10.88 -13.24
N GLU A 364 -18.37 -10.13 -12.44
CA GLU A 364 -18.39 -8.67 -12.45
C GLU A 364 -17.06 -8.07 -11.98
N GLY A 365 -16.32 -8.75 -11.10
CA GLY A 365 -15.00 -8.30 -10.65
C GLY A 365 -13.92 -8.29 -11.73
N PHE A 366 -14.15 -8.90 -12.89
CA PHE A 366 -13.28 -8.74 -14.05
C PHE A 366 -13.67 -7.55 -14.95
N ASN A 367 -14.78 -6.86 -14.67
CA ASN A 367 -15.24 -5.75 -15.49
C ASN A 367 -14.45 -4.47 -15.20
N ASN A 368 -13.21 -4.39 -15.68
CA ASN A 368 -12.33 -3.23 -15.53
C ASN A 368 -11.95 -2.65 -16.91
N SER A 369 -11.71 -1.35 -16.96
CA SER A 369 -11.21 -0.64 -18.14
C SER A 369 -9.70 -0.53 -18.06
N ILE A 370 -8.97 -1.48 -18.64
CA ILE A 370 -7.51 -1.48 -18.68
C ILE A 370 -7.07 -1.21 -20.11
N ASP A 371 -6.54 -0.01 -20.32
CA ASP A 371 -6.17 0.49 -21.65
C ASP A 371 -4.80 -0.03 -22.12
N GLU A 372 -4.58 -0.16 -23.43
CA GLU A 372 -3.28 -0.60 -23.97
C GLU A 372 -2.15 0.43 -23.76
N SER A 373 -2.47 1.66 -23.34
CA SER A 373 -1.48 2.66 -22.91
C SER A 373 -0.69 2.28 -21.67
N ASN A 374 -1.15 1.30 -20.88
CA ASN A 374 -0.36 0.80 -19.75
C ASN A 374 0.82 -0.03 -20.29
N LEU A 375 2.03 0.39 -19.94
CA LEU A 375 3.27 -0.21 -20.43
C LEU A 375 3.99 -0.96 -19.31
N VAL A 376 4.41 -2.18 -19.60
CA VAL A 376 5.27 -3.00 -18.76
C VAL A 376 6.57 -3.26 -19.52
N ASP A 377 7.70 -2.78 -18.98
CA ASP A 377 9.02 -2.81 -19.63
C ASP A 377 8.97 -2.27 -21.08
N GLY A 378 8.10 -1.27 -21.31
CA GLY A 378 7.89 -0.62 -22.61
C GLY A 378 6.95 -1.36 -23.57
N ALA A 379 6.44 -2.54 -23.22
CA ALA A 379 5.45 -3.27 -24.01
C ALA A 379 4.03 -3.09 -23.45
N PRO A 380 2.99 -2.94 -24.30
CA PRO A 380 1.62 -2.73 -23.86
C PRO A 380 1.00 -3.99 -23.22
N VAL A 381 -0.03 -3.78 -22.40
CA VAL A 381 -0.92 -4.84 -21.91
C VAL A 381 -2.16 -4.96 -22.80
N ALA A 382 -2.72 -6.15 -22.94
CA ALA A 382 -4.04 -6.36 -23.56
C ALA A 382 -5.00 -7.01 -22.54
N TYR A 383 -6.15 -6.37 -22.32
CA TYR A 383 -7.16 -6.87 -21.39
C TYR A 383 -8.53 -6.87 -22.05
N VAL A 384 -9.19 -8.03 -22.08
CA VAL A 384 -10.51 -8.17 -22.67
C VAL A 384 -11.44 -8.87 -21.70
N TYR A 385 -12.61 -8.26 -21.48
CA TYR A 385 -13.63 -8.77 -20.59
C TYR A 385 -14.97 -8.97 -21.30
N GLY A 386 -15.57 -10.15 -21.15
CA GLY A 386 -16.97 -10.41 -21.48
C GLY A 386 -17.32 -10.29 -22.98
N LYS A 387 -16.33 -10.31 -23.88
CA LYS A 387 -16.54 -10.19 -25.33
C LYS A 387 -16.60 -11.55 -26.01
N SER A 388 -17.30 -11.61 -27.14
CA SER A 388 -17.31 -12.77 -28.03
C SER A 388 -16.89 -12.36 -29.43
N GLY A 389 -15.95 -13.09 -30.02
CA GLY A 389 -15.35 -12.74 -31.31
C GLY A 389 -14.34 -11.59 -31.18
N GLY A 390 -13.13 -11.82 -31.66
CA GLY A 390 -12.06 -10.82 -31.68
C GLY A 390 -10.74 -11.41 -32.09
N LEU A 391 -9.79 -10.54 -32.44
CA LEU A 391 -8.48 -10.92 -32.96
C LEU A 391 -7.40 -10.04 -32.33
N ILE A 392 -6.47 -10.66 -31.62
CA ILE A 392 -5.23 -10.03 -31.18
C ILE A 392 -4.10 -10.71 -31.94
N GLN A 393 -3.44 -9.97 -32.83
CA GLN A 393 -2.43 -10.55 -33.70
C GLN A 393 -1.23 -9.65 -33.96
N ASN A 394 -0.08 -10.27 -34.18
CA ASN A 394 1.17 -9.61 -34.56
C ASN A 394 1.58 -8.48 -33.61
N LYS A 395 1.25 -8.61 -32.31
CA LYS A 395 1.61 -7.63 -31.28
C LYS A 395 2.76 -8.14 -30.41
N LYS A 396 3.60 -7.22 -29.96
CA LYS A 396 4.49 -7.43 -28.81
C LYS A 396 3.76 -6.90 -27.57
N LEU A 397 3.46 -7.78 -26.62
CA LEU A 397 2.66 -7.48 -25.44
C LEU A 397 3.39 -7.98 -24.19
N ALA A 398 3.25 -7.28 -23.08
CA ALA A 398 3.75 -7.77 -21.80
C ALA A 398 2.72 -8.65 -21.06
N HIS A 399 1.48 -8.65 -21.52
CA HIS A 399 0.38 -9.29 -20.81
C HIS A 399 -0.81 -9.43 -21.74
N ILE A 400 -1.51 -10.56 -21.65
CA ILE A 400 -2.83 -10.74 -22.26
C ILE A 400 -3.77 -11.34 -21.21
N THR A 401 -4.92 -10.72 -20.97
CA THR A 401 -6.04 -11.36 -20.25
C THR A 401 -7.26 -11.45 -21.15
N LEU A 402 -7.79 -12.66 -21.26
CA LEU A 402 -9.15 -12.94 -21.70
C LEU A 402 -9.96 -13.39 -20.47
N ALA A 403 -10.88 -12.55 -20.00
CA ALA A 403 -11.77 -12.87 -18.90
C ALA A 403 -13.21 -12.98 -19.42
N TYR A 404 -13.85 -14.13 -19.21
CA TYR A 404 -15.21 -14.42 -19.70
C TYR A 404 -15.40 -14.17 -21.21
N CYS A 405 -14.35 -14.44 -22.00
CA CYS A 405 -14.36 -14.22 -23.44
C CYS A 405 -14.61 -15.52 -24.21
N ASN A 406 -15.25 -15.40 -25.39
CA ASN A 406 -15.54 -16.55 -26.23
C ASN A 406 -15.12 -16.31 -27.69
N ASN A 407 -14.71 -17.35 -28.40
CA ASN A 407 -14.40 -17.27 -29.83
C ASN A 407 -13.35 -16.19 -30.20
N PHE A 408 -12.42 -15.89 -29.30
CA PHE A 408 -11.28 -15.01 -29.60
C PHE A 408 -10.16 -15.77 -30.29
N ILE A 409 -9.42 -15.07 -31.13
CA ILE A 409 -8.19 -15.57 -31.77
C ILE A 409 -7.02 -14.74 -31.26
N LEU A 410 -6.08 -15.39 -30.58
CA LEU A 410 -4.77 -14.85 -30.23
C LEU A 410 -3.73 -15.47 -31.16
N GLN A 411 -3.18 -14.70 -32.09
CA GLN A 411 -2.31 -15.24 -33.14
C GLN A 411 -0.99 -14.48 -33.32
N ARG A 412 0.15 -15.20 -33.35
CA ARG A 412 1.47 -14.61 -33.68
C ARG A 412 1.83 -13.40 -32.82
N ASN A 413 1.47 -13.42 -31.54
CA ASN A 413 1.90 -12.41 -30.59
C ASN A 413 3.19 -12.84 -29.91
N ASP A 414 4.01 -11.86 -29.53
CA ASP A 414 5.17 -12.03 -28.66
C ASP A 414 4.80 -11.53 -27.26
N VAL A 415 4.64 -12.45 -26.32
CA VAL A 415 4.21 -12.16 -24.95
C VAL A 415 5.39 -12.35 -24.00
N THR A 416 5.77 -11.26 -23.35
CA THR A 416 6.88 -11.19 -22.38
C THR A 416 6.36 -10.80 -21.01
N ASN A 417 7.18 -10.85 -19.96
CA ASN A 417 6.84 -10.48 -18.59
C ASN A 417 5.69 -11.25 -17.90
N ASP A 418 4.41 -10.96 -18.13
CA ASP A 418 3.32 -11.56 -17.34
C ASP A 418 2.86 -12.90 -17.90
N ALA A 419 1.68 -12.99 -18.52
CA ALA A 419 1.21 -14.25 -19.08
C ALA A 419 0.18 -14.02 -20.20
N ILE A 420 -0.24 -15.11 -20.83
CA ILE A 420 -1.56 -15.18 -21.43
C ILE A 420 -2.48 -15.84 -20.39
N PHE A 421 -3.42 -15.06 -19.84
CA PHE A 421 -4.41 -15.51 -18.89
C PHE A 421 -5.76 -15.72 -19.56
N LEU A 422 -6.36 -16.89 -19.35
CA LEU A 422 -7.74 -17.21 -19.69
C LEU A 422 -8.50 -17.51 -18.40
N PHE A 423 -9.45 -16.65 -18.05
CA PHE A 423 -10.36 -16.86 -16.92
C PHE A 423 -11.77 -17.07 -17.45
N ASN A 424 -12.38 -18.22 -17.15
CA ASN A 424 -13.74 -18.55 -17.60
C ASN A 424 -13.98 -18.29 -19.09
N SER A 425 -12.95 -18.50 -19.93
CA SER A 425 -12.94 -18.11 -21.33
C SER A 425 -12.93 -19.35 -22.22
N ASN A 426 -13.88 -19.43 -23.16
CA ASN A 426 -14.19 -20.68 -23.86
C ASN A 426 -14.08 -20.54 -25.36
N GLN A 427 -13.83 -21.67 -26.05
CA GLN A 427 -13.84 -21.72 -27.52
C GLN A 427 -12.88 -20.72 -28.19
N ASN A 428 -11.79 -20.35 -27.51
CA ASN A 428 -10.78 -19.44 -28.05
C ASN A 428 -9.69 -20.23 -28.79
N LYS A 429 -9.05 -19.59 -29.76
CA LYS A 429 -7.90 -20.11 -30.48
C LYS A 429 -6.65 -19.33 -30.07
N ILE A 430 -5.70 -19.99 -29.42
CA ILE A 430 -4.40 -19.45 -29.05
C ILE A 430 -3.39 -20.12 -29.95
N GLN A 431 -2.93 -19.43 -31.00
CA GLN A 431 -2.16 -20.04 -32.07
C GLN A 431 -0.88 -19.31 -32.45
N GLU A 432 0.21 -20.05 -32.66
CA GLU A 432 1.46 -19.51 -33.20
C GLU A 432 2.06 -18.36 -32.38
N ASN A 433 1.75 -18.24 -31.08
CA ASN A 433 2.29 -17.20 -30.21
C ASN A 433 3.67 -17.61 -29.67
N ASN A 434 4.53 -16.61 -29.45
CA ASN A 434 5.76 -16.75 -28.68
C ASN A 434 5.51 -16.25 -27.25
N VAL A 435 5.63 -17.12 -26.27
CA VAL A 435 5.39 -16.85 -24.85
C VAL A 435 6.65 -17.24 -24.09
N SER A 436 7.44 -16.26 -23.69
CA SER A 436 8.79 -16.52 -23.17
C SER A 436 9.20 -15.57 -22.07
N ASN A 437 10.06 -16.06 -21.18
CA ASN A 437 10.56 -15.32 -20.02
C ASN A 437 9.45 -14.71 -19.13
N CYS A 438 8.29 -15.36 -19.11
CA CYS A 438 7.09 -14.90 -18.41
C CYS A 438 6.49 -16.03 -17.54
N TYR A 439 5.22 -15.94 -17.16
CA TYR A 439 4.46 -16.95 -16.40
C TYR A 439 3.68 -17.94 -17.28
N GLY A 440 3.99 -18.01 -18.58
CA GLY A 440 3.44 -18.99 -19.53
C GLY A 440 2.01 -18.67 -20.00
N ILE A 441 1.27 -19.72 -20.34
CA ILE A 441 -0.18 -19.66 -20.58
C ILE A 441 -0.90 -20.23 -19.36
N ARG A 442 -1.81 -19.46 -18.76
CA ARG A 442 -2.63 -19.90 -17.62
C ARG A 442 -4.09 -19.91 -17.98
N MET A 443 -4.72 -21.07 -17.81
CA MET A 443 -6.13 -21.29 -18.10
C MET A 443 -6.85 -21.74 -16.83
N VAL A 444 -7.85 -20.98 -16.43
CA VAL A 444 -8.63 -21.24 -15.22
C VAL A 444 -10.10 -21.30 -15.61
N ASN A 445 -10.78 -22.39 -15.28
CA ASN A 445 -12.19 -22.63 -15.61
C ASN A 445 -12.52 -22.41 -17.10
N SER A 446 -11.59 -22.72 -17.99
CA SER A 446 -11.66 -22.36 -19.41
C SER A 446 -11.80 -23.61 -20.28
N ILE A 447 -12.83 -23.65 -21.11
CA ILE A 447 -13.33 -24.89 -21.75
C ILE A 447 -13.31 -24.78 -23.27
N GLY A 448 -12.98 -25.87 -23.95
CA GLY A 448 -13.17 -25.97 -25.40
C GLY A 448 -12.22 -25.09 -26.21
N ASN A 449 -11.08 -24.67 -25.65
CA ASN A 449 -10.10 -23.84 -26.34
C ASN A 449 -9.15 -24.69 -27.19
N GLU A 450 -8.68 -24.11 -28.28
CA GLU A 450 -7.64 -24.67 -29.16
C GLU A 450 -6.34 -23.92 -28.92
N VAL A 451 -5.33 -24.60 -28.37
CA VAL A 451 -3.98 -24.07 -28.12
C VAL A 451 -3.02 -24.77 -29.06
N PHE A 452 -2.66 -24.10 -30.16
CA PHE A 452 -1.99 -24.72 -31.31
C PHE A 452 -0.68 -24.03 -31.71
N GLY A 453 0.41 -24.78 -31.89
CA GLY A 453 1.61 -24.23 -32.53
C GLY A 453 2.34 -23.13 -31.74
N ASN A 454 2.11 -23.00 -30.43
CA ASN A 454 2.72 -21.95 -29.62
C ASN A 454 4.12 -22.36 -29.13
N ARG A 455 4.99 -21.37 -28.94
CA ARG A 455 6.34 -21.51 -28.38
C ARG A 455 6.33 -21.00 -26.95
N LEU A 456 6.38 -21.91 -25.97
CA LEU A 456 6.31 -21.65 -24.54
C LEU A 456 7.69 -21.94 -23.92
N LEU A 457 8.61 -20.98 -24.09
CA LEU A 457 10.05 -21.21 -23.92
C LEU A 457 10.64 -20.42 -22.76
N GLY A 458 11.39 -21.08 -21.88
CA GLY A 458 12.17 -20.39 -20.84
C GLY A 458 11.30 -19.62 -19.84
N ASN A 459 10.06 -20.05 -19.60
CA ASN A 459 9.17 -19.35 -18.68
C ASN A 459 9.60 -19.59 -17.22
N ARG A 460 9.30 -18.60 -16.37
CA ARG A 460 9.66 -18.60 -14.94
C ARG A 460 8.88 -19.62 -14.12
N TYR A 461 7.77 -20.11 -14.67
CA TYR A 461 6.90 -21.16 -14.11
C TYR A 461 6.68 -22.22 -15.20
N SER A 462 5.57 -22.95 -15.19
CA SER A 462 5.23 -23.86 -16.27
C SER A 462 5.07 -23.14 -17.62
N GLY A 463 5.36 -23.84 -18.72
CA GLY A 463 5.04 -23.33 -20.06
C GLY A 463 3.54 -23.12 -20.25
N MET A 464 2.75 -24.10 -19.79
CA MET A 464 1.29 -24.04 -19.76
C MET A 464 0.74 -24.62 -18.45
N PHE A 465 -0.23 -23.95 -17.84
CA PHE A 465 -0.91 -24.44 -16.64
C PHE A 465 -2.43 -24.28 -16.75
N LEU A 466 -3.12 -25.42 -16.71
CA LEU A 466 -4.58 -25.53 -16.70
C LEU A 466 -5.06 -25.88 -15.29
N VAL A 467 -6.10 -25.17 -14.84
CA VAL A 467 -6.81 -25.43 -13.59
C VAL A 467 -8.30 -25.50 -13.87
N SER A 468 -8.93 -26.62 -13.51
CA SER A 468 -10.37 -26.86 -13.70
C SER A 468 -10.84 -26.54 -15.14
N SER A 469 -9.98 -26.84 -16.12
CA SER A 469 -10.13 -26.43 -17.52
C SER A 469 -10.25 -27.66 -18.41
N ASN A 470 -11.45 -27.87 -18.94
CA ASN A 470 -11.87 -29.13 -19.56
C ASN A 470 -12.02 -29.02 -21.07
N SER A 471 -11.95 -30.16 -21.76
CA SER A 471 -12.30 -30.24 -23.19
C SER A 471 -11.46 -29.35 -24.12
N ASN A 472 -10.22 -29.02 -23.73
CA ASN A 472 -9.30 -28.22 -24.53
C ASN A 472 -8.42 -29.10 -25.43
N GLN A 473 -7.98 -28.54 -26.55
CA GLN A 473 -7.03 -29.16 -27.47
C GLN A 473 -5.69 -28.44 -27.36
N ILE A 474 -4.67 -29.14 -26.86
CA ILE A 474 -3.30 -28.64 -26.70
C ILE A 474 -2.44 -29.38 -27.72
N VAL A 475 -2.25 -28.76 -28.88
CA VAL A 475 -1.75 -29.43 -30.08
C VAL A 475 -0.50 -28.74 -30.63
N GLU A 476 0.55 -29.52 -30.94
CA GLU A 476 1.72 -29.03 -31.68
C GLU A 476 2.43 -27.82 -31.02
N ASN A 477 2.39 -27.70 -29.70
CA ASN A 477 3.10 -26.65 -28.97
C ASN A 477 4.52 -27.11 -28.58
N ALA A 478 5.43 -26.16 -28.44
CA ALA A 478 6.76 -26.37 -27.89
C ALA A 478 6.84 -25.79 -26.47
N ALA A 479 6.74 -26.64 -25.45
CA ALA A 479 6.82 -26.27 -24.03
C ALA A 479 8.16 -26.72 -23.43
N SER A 480 9.19 -25.89 -23.60
CA SER A 480 10.57 -26.31 -23.37
C SER A 480 11.38 -25.32 -22.52
N GLY A 481 12.32 -25.85 -21.73
CA GLY A 481 13.24 -25.04 -20.93
C GLY A 481 12.57 -24.24 -19.82
N ASN A 482 11.37 -24.63 -19.37
CA ASN A 482 10.64 -23.88 -18.36
C ASN A 482 11.12 -24.22 -16.94
N ASN A 483 11.08 -23.25 -16.03
CA ASN A 483 11.60 -23.38 -14.66
C ASN A 483 10.72 -24.23 -13.73
N GLN A 484 9.59 -24.75 -14.22
CA GLN A 484 8.81 -25.79 -13.56
C GLN A 484 8.50 -26.91 -14.57
N ASN A 485 7.23 -27.05 -14.97
CA ASN A 485 6.79 -28.10 -15.88
C ASN A 485 6.65 -27.58 -17.31
N GLY A 486 6.63 -28.47 -18.30
CA GLY A 486 6.23 -28.11 -19.65
C GLY A 486 4.74 -27.78 -19.71
N ILE A 487 3.91 -28.79 -19.43
CA ILE A 487 2.44 -28.70 -19.45
C ILE A 487 1.89 -29.26 -18.13
N SER A 488 1.07 -28.48 -17.42
CA SER A 488 0.47 -28.84 -16.14
C SER A 488 -1.05 -28.83 -16.20
N LEU A 489 -1.68 -29.89 -15.71
CA LEU A 489 -3.13 -30.05 -15.58
C LEU A 489 -3.48 -30.34 -14.11
N LEU A 490 -4.31 -29.48 -13.52
CA LEU A 490 -4.88 -29.66 -12.18
C LEU A 490 -6.39 -29.66 -12.27
N ASP A 491 -7.04 -30.73 -11.83
CA ASP A 491 -8.51 -30.89 -11.87
C ASP A 491 -9.09 -30.75 -13.29
N CYS A 492 -8.38 -31.27 -14.30
CA CYS A 492 -8.73 -31.08 -15.71
C CYS A 492 -9.16 -32.39 -16.36
N SER A 493 -10.28 -32.38 -17.09
CA SER A 493 -10.84 -33.56 -17.73
C SER A 493 -11.14 -33.40 -19.21
N ASN A 494 -11.09 -34.52 -19.94
CA ASN A 494 -11.44 -34.60 -21.37
C ASN A 494 -10.58 -33.71 -22.28
N ASN A 495 -9.33 -33.43 -21.93
CA ASN A 495 -8.42 -32.66 -22.78
C ASN A 495 -7.64 -33.58 -23.74
N THR A 496 -7.25 -33.03 -24.89
CA THR A 496 -6.37 -33.69 -25.86
C THR A 496 -5.02 -32.98 -25.87
N ILE A 497 -3.95 -33.70 -25.49
CA ILE A 497 -2.56 -33.24 -25.52
C ILE A 497 -1.85 -34.02 -26.61
N ARG A 498 -1.64 -33.40 -27.77
CA ARG A 498 -1.15 -34.11 -28.96
C ARG A 498 -0.04 -33.40 -29.70
N GLY A 499 0.98 -34.13 -30.15
CA GLY A 499 1.98 -33.55 -31.06
C GLY A 499 2.90 -32.52 -30.41
N ASN A 500 2.90 -32.38 -29.09
CA ASN A 500 3.68 -31.35 -28.41
C ASN A 500 5.13 -31.78 -28.24
N VAL A 501 6.04 -30.82 -28.30
CA VAL A 501 7.45 -30.97 -27.92
C VAL A 501 7.60 -30.44 -26.51
N VAL A 502 8.03 -31.31 -25.59
CA VAL A 502 8.13 -31.02 -24.16
C VAL A 502 9.51 -31.40 -23.67
N ASP A 503 10.41 -30.42 -23.64
CA ASP A 503 11.86 -30.68 -23.61
C ASP A 503 12.60 -29.84 -22.56
N HIS A 504 13.51 -30.48 -21.80
CA HIS A 504 14.39 -29.81 -20.81
C HIS A 504 13.67 -28.91 -19.79
N ASN A 505 12.50 -29.31 -19.29
CA ASN A 505 11.84 -28.59 -18.20
C ASN A 505 12.45 -28.97 -16.84
N TYR A 506 12.43 -28.04 -15.88
CA TYR A 506 13.16 -28.19 -14.62
C TYR A 506 12.58 -29.25 -13.68
N GLU A 507 11.26 -29.51 -13.73
CA GLU A 507 10.59 -30.49 -12.87
C GLU A 507 10.06 -31.68 -13.69
N THR A 508 8.91 -31.51 -14.36
CA THR A 508 8.23 -32.55 -15.14
C THR A 508 7.96 -32.07 -16.55
N GLY A 509 8.05 -32.94 -17.55
CA GLY A 509 7.58 -32.61 -18.89
C GLY A 509 6.07 -32.32 -18.87
N VAL A 510 5.28 -33.36 -18.62
CA VAL A 510 3.82 -33.26 -18.51
C VAL A 510 3.37 -33.74 -17.13
N TRP A 511 2.59 -32.92 -16.42
CA TRP A 511 2.12 -33.20 -15.07
C TRP A 511 0.60 -33.16 -14.98
N LEU A 512 0.00 -34.22 -14.45
CA LEU A 512 -1.43 -34.37 -14.22
C LEU A 512 -1.72 -34.64 -12.74
N ASN A 513 -2.65 -33.89 -12.17
CA ASN A 513 -3.17 -34.13 -10.82
C ASN A 513 -4.68 -33.95 -10.77
N TYR A 514 -5.40 -34.90 -10.16
CA TYR A 514 -6.87 -34.96 -10.15
C TYR A 514 -7.51 -34.78 -11.54
N SER A 515 -6.83 -35.21 -12.60
CA SER A 515 -7.16 -34.90 -13.98
C SER A 515 -7.52 -36.17 -14.75
N ASN A 516 -8.78 -36.29 -15.20
CA ASN A 516 -9.34 -37.57 -15.66
C ASN A 516 -9.68 -37.57 -17.15
N ASP A 517 -9.73 -38.75 -17.75
CA ASP A 517 -10.25 -38.94 -19.12
C ASP A 517 -9.55 -38.07 -20.18
N ASN A 518 -8.26 -37.74 -20.00
CA ASN A 518 -7.47 -37.00 -20.97
C ASN A 518 -6.76 -37.95 -21.96
N GLN A 519 -6.52 -37.47 -23.17
CA GLN A 519 -5.77 -38.18 -24.20
C GLN A 519 -4.40 -37.53 -24.38
N ILE A 520 -3.33 -38.29 -24.21
CA ILE A 520 -1.94 -37.82 -24.33
C ILE A 520 -1.25 -38.70 -25.36
N TYR A 521 -1.07 -38.19 -26.58
CA TYR A 521 -0.51 -39.01 -27.66
C TYR A 521 0.28 -38.22 -28.68
N GLN A 522 1.20 -38.88 -29.39
CA GLN A 522 2.07 -38.25 -30.39
C GLN A 522 2.95 -37.12 -29.84
N ASN A 523 3.19 -37.06 -28.53
CA ASN A 523 4.06 -36.04 -27.94
C ASN A 523 5.51 -36.53 -27.94
N ASN A 524 6.44 -35.58 -28.09
CA ASN A 524 7.87 -35.81 -27.89
C ASN A 524 8.28 -35.24 -26.52
N ILE A 525 8.45 -36.11 -25.54
CA ILE A 525 8.71 -35.77 -24.14
C ILE A 525 10.15 -36.15 -23.82
N THR A 526 11.04 -35.16 -23.77
CA THR A 526 12.48 -35.40 -23.83
C THR A 526 13.27 -34.65 -22.78
N ASN A 527 14.34 -35.27 -22.27
CA ASN A 527 15.33 -34.63 -21.38
C ASN A 527 14.74 -33.94 -20.14
N ASN A 528 13.61 -34.41 -19.61
CA ASN A 528 13.03 -33.90 -18.38
C ASN A 528 13.44 -34.78 -17.18
N PRO A 529 13.54 -34.25 -15.95
CA PRO A 529 13.76 -35.08 -14.77
C PRO A 529 12.66 -36.14 -14.57
N MET A 530 11.41 -35.78 -14.84
CA MET A 530 10.29 -36.70 -14.98
C MET A 530 9.59 -36.43 -16.31
N GLY A 531 9.40 -37.44 -17.16
CA GLY A 531 8.74 -37.26 -18.47
C GLY A 531 7.26 -36.94 -18.32
N LEU A 532 6.47 -37.93 -17.87
CA LEU A 532 5.04 -37.78 -17.59
C LEU A 532 4.69 -38.28 -16.19
N GLN A 533 4.15 -37.41 -15.35
CA GLN A 533 3.68 -37.76 -14.00
C GLN A 533 2.16 -37.61 -13.90
N ILE A 534 1.50 -38.67 -13.44
CA ILE A 534 0.05 -38.75 -13.25
C ILE A 534 -0.21 -39.12 -11.80
N ILE A 535 -1.03 -38.32 -11.09
CA ILE A 535 -1.35 -38.53 -9.68
C ILE A 535 -2.86 -38.34 -9.45
N TYR A 536 -3.50 -39.25 -8.70
CA TYR A 536 -4.93 -39.19 -8.35
C TYR A 536 -5.86 -39.00 -9.56
N SER A 537 -5.50 -39.62 -10.67
CA SER A 537 -6.05 -39.35 -11.99
C SER A 537 -6.34 -40.68 -12.69
N SER A 538 -7.51 -40.84 -13.30
CA SER A 538 -7.98 -42.10 -13.91
C SER A 538 -8.60 -41.86 -15.29
N GLY A 539 -8.73 -42.93 -16.06
CA GLY A 539 -9.35 -42.89 -17.39
C GLY A 539 -8.49 -42.23 -18.47
N ASN A 540 -7.27 -41.79 -18.15
CA ASN A 540 -6.40 -41.17 -19.14
C ASN A 540 -5.84 -42.22 -20.10
N GLN A 541 -5.66 -41.83 -21.36
CA GLN A 541 -5.13 -42.67 -22.44
C GLN A 541 -3.78 -42.10 -22.91
N ILE A 542 -2.72 -42.87 -22.76
CA ILE A 542 -1.34 -42.48 -23.04
C ILE A 542 -0.74 -43.47 -24.04
N TYR A 543 -0.63 -43.08 -25.30
CA TYR A 543 -0.10 -43.94 -26.36
C TYR A 543 0.60 -43.10 -27.43
N HIS A 544 1.44 -43.71 -28.27
CA HIS A 544 2.17 -43.03 -29.34
C HIS A 544 3.01 -41.84 -28.87
N ASN A 545 3.54 -41.85 -27.65
CA ASN A 545 4.47 -40.80 -27.21
C ASN A 545 5.92 -41.30 -27.32
N ASN A 546 6.83 -40.36 -27.59
CA ASN A 546 8.26 -40.58 -27.50
C ASN A 546 8.76 -40.13 -26.12
N PHE A 547 9.19 -41.06 -25.28
CA PHE A 547 9.87 -40.78 -24.02
C PHE A 547 11.37 -40.98 -24.20
N ILE A 548 12.13 -39.88 -24.34
CA ILE A 548 13.55 -39.93 -24.73
C ILE A 548 14.42 -39.21 -23.71
N ASN A 549 15.43 -39.90 -23.18
CA ASN A 549 16.45 -39.35 -22.28
C ASN A 549 15.90 -38.59 -21.06
N ASN A 550 14.67 -38.86 -20.64
CA ASN A 550 14.19 -38.39 -19.34
C ASN A 550 14.93 -39.17 -18.25
N LYS A 551 15.20 -38.52 -17.11
CA LYS A 551 15.83 -39.23 -15.97
C LYS A 551 14.90 -40.33 -15.45
N GLU A 552 13.61 -40.03 -15.39
CA GLU A 552 12.53 -41.00 -15.20
C GLU A 552 11.49 -40.75 -16.30
N HIS A 553 11.14 -41.78 -17.08
CA HIS A 553 10.22 -41.58 -18.21
C HIS A 553 8.79 -41.30 -17.76
N SER A 554 8.31 -42.03 -16.76
CA SER A 554 6.91 -41.96 -16.36
C SER A 554 6.65 -42.42 -14.94
N GLN A 555 5.56 -41.88 -14.37
CA GLN A 555 5.01 -42.29 -13.09
C GLN A 555 3.48 -42.14 -13.10
N ASP A 556 2.78 -43.18 -12.62
CA ASP A 556 1.32 -43.24 -12.56
C ASP A 556 0.89 -43.71 -11.17
N LEU A 557 0.45 -42.78 -10.32
CA LEU A 557 0.13 -43.05 -8.92
C LEU A 557 -1.35 -42.83 -8.62
N TYR A 558 -1.92 -43.78 -7.87
CA TYR A 558 -3.24 -43.64 -7.26
C TYR A 558 -4.37 -43.39 -8.28
N GLY A 559 -4.35 -44.13 -9.38
CA GLY A 559 -5.38 -44.09 -10.41
C GLY A 559 -5.28 -45.23 -11.42
N ASN A 560 -6.24 -45.32 -12.34
CA ASN A 560 -6.31 -46.35 -13.37
C ASN A 560 -6.25 -45.70 -14.76
N ASN A 561 -5.09 -45.76 -15.41
CA ASN A 561 -4.88 -45.20 -16.75
C ASN A 561 -4.36 -46.26 -17.73
N SER A 562 -4.61 -46.03 -19.03
CA SER A 562 -4.15 -46.91 -20.11
C SER A 562 -2.88 -46.35 -20.75
N TRP A 563 -1.82 -47.16 -20.81
CA TRP A 563 -0.53 -46.80 -21.40
C TRP A 563 -0.29 -47.41 -22.79
N ASP A 564 -1.34 -47.97 -23.37
CA ASP A 564 -1.41 -48.46 -24.74
C ASP A 564 -2.87 -48.43 -25.25
N GLY A 565 -3.05 -48.54 -26.57
CA GLY A 565 -4.34 -48.68 -27.23
C GLY A 565 -4.68 -50.14 -27.60
N GLY A 566 -4.07 -51.13 -26.96
CA GLY A 566 -4.15 -52.54 -27.34
C GLY A 566 -3.19 -52.93 -28.46
N ASN A 567 -3.21 -54.20 -28.86
CA ASN A 567 -2.22 -54.78 -29.78
C ASN A 567 -2.23 -54.20 -31.21
N VAL A 568 -3.36 -53.64 -31.65
CA VAL A 568 -3.49 -53.03 -32.98
C VAL A 568 -3.01 -51.58 -32.99
N ILE A 569 -3.35 -50.80 -31.96
CA ILE A 569 -2.97 -49.38 -31.87
C ILE A 569 -1.52 -49.27 -31.39
N GLY A 570 -1.11 -50.10 -30.43
CA GLY A 570 0.21 -50.05 -29.80
C GLY A 570 0.29 -49.08 -28.63
N GLY A 571 1.49 -49.03 -28.05
CA GLY A 571 1.84 -48.24 -26.87
C GLY A 571 2.71 -47.03 -27.20
N ASN A 572 3.77 -46.83 -26.43
CA ASN A 572 4.70 -45.70 -26.53
C ASN A 572 6.11 -46.17 -26.90
N TYR A 573 6.97 -45.22 -27.30
CA TYR A 573 8.41 -45.45 -27.46
C TYR A 573 9.16 -44.99 -26.21
N TRP A 574 10.13 -45.78 -25.75
CA TRP A 574 10.86 -45.57 -24.51
C TRP A 574 12.36 -45.73 -24.72
N SER A 575 13.13 -44.64 -24.70
CA SER A 575 14.57 -44.74 -24.88
C SER A 575 15.21 -45.54 -23.73
N GLY A 576 15.96 -46.58 -24.05
CA GLY A 576 16.60 -47.45 -23.06
C GLY A 576 15.77 -48.66 -22.63
N HIS A 577 14.52 -48.78 -23.08
CA HIS A 577 13.75 -50.03 -22.98
C HIS A 577 13.97 -50.88 -24.23
N VAL A 578 14.09 -52.19 -24.06
CA VAL A 578 14.24 -53.12 -25.19
C VAL A 578 12.86 -53.61 -25.60
N ALA A 579 12.46 -53.30 -26.84
CA ALA A 579 11.24 -53.81 -27.48
C ALA A 579 11.57 -54.40 -28.86
N LYS A 580 10.75 -55.32 -29.37
CA LYS A 580 10.90 -55.91 -30.70
C LYS A 580 9.57 -55.87 -31.45
N GLY A 581 9.52 -55.09 -32.52
CA GLY A 581 8.32 -54.84 -33.30
C GLY A 581 7.65 -53.50 -32.97
N ASN A 582 6.76 -53.08 -33.87
CA ASN A 582 6.07 -51.80 -33.87
C ASN A 582 4.56 -52.04 -34.15
N PRO A 583 3.75 -52.46 -33.16
CA PRO A 583 4.07 -52.60 -31.73
C PRO A 583 4.71 -53.95 -31.35
N SER A 584 5.40 -53.99 -30.21
CA SER A 584 5.97 -55.21 -29.62
C SER A 584 4.94 -55.99 -28.82
N GLU A 585 4.89 -57.32 -28.95
CA GLU A 585 3.90 -58.15 -28.22
C GLU A 585 4.41 -58.75 -26.89
N ASN A 586 5.73 -58.86 -26.73
CA ASN A 586 6.34 -59.67 -25.66
C ASN A 586 7.29 -58.89 -24.75
N TRP A 587 7.35 -57.58 -24.89
CA TRP A 587 8.32 -56.72 -24.19
C TRP A 587 7.63 -55.56 -23.49
N PRO A 588 6.72 -55.81 -22.53
CA PRO A 588 5.98 -54.76 -21.86
C PRO A 588 6.90 -53.79 -21.10
N MET A 589 6.53 -52.52 -21.04
CA MET A 589 7.19 -51.50 -20.22
C MET A 589 6.39 -51.27 -18.94
N ILE A 590 6.99 -51.59 -17.79
CA ILE A 590 6.36 -51.39 -16.49
C ILE A 590 6.47 -49.92 -16.10
N ILE A 591 5.34 -49.32 -15.77
CA ILE A 591 5.26 -47.92 -15.34
C ILE A 591 5.34 -47.87 -13.82
N LYS A 592 6.13 -46.91 -13.31
CA LYS A 592 6.28 -46.70 -11.86
C LYS A 592 4.91 -46.36 -11.25
N GLY A 593 4.44 -47.23 -10.36
CA GLY A 593 3.11 -47.16 -9.74
C GLY A 593 2.19 -48.33 -10.06
N GLY A 594 2.61 -49.24 -10.95
CA GLY A 594 2.05 -50.59 -11.05
C GLY A 594 1.23 -50.89 -12.31
N THR A 595 1.08 -49.91 -13.21
CA THR A 595 0.49 -50.12 -14.55
C THR A 595 1.57 -50.48 -15.59
N THR A 596 1.18 -50.73 -16.83
CA THR A 596 2.08 -51.25 -17.87
C THR A 596 1.63 -50.80 -19.25
N ASP A 597 2.59 -50.37 -20.07
CA ASP A 597 2.44 -50.32 -21.53
C ASP A 597 2.75 -51.73 -22.07
N LYS A 598 1.72 -52.43 -22.54
CA LYS A 598 1.87 -53.82 -23.00
C LYS A 598 2.47 -53.93 -24.39
N TYR A 599 2.39 -52.85 -25.18
CA TYR A 599 2.66 -52.87 -26.60
C TYR A 599 3.66 -51.77 -27.03
N PRO A 600 4.82 -51.61 -26.36
CA PRO A 600 5.73 -50.53 -26.66
C PRO A 600 6.36 -50.69 -28.06
N PHE A 601 6.79 -49.57 -28.63
CA PHE A 601 7.42 -49.53 -29.94
C PHE A 601 8.94 -49.73 -29.83
N GLN A 602 9.50 -50.47 -30.79
CA GLN A 602 10.95 -50.64 -30.94
C GLN A 602 11.61 -49.36 -31.45
N ASP A 603 10.97 -48.68 -32.40
CA ASP A 603 11.52 -47.51 -33.07
C ASP A 603 10.78 -46.22 -32.65
N GLU A 604 11.52 -45.11 -32.59
CA GLU A 604 10.95 -43.78 -32.39
C GLU A 604 9.90 -43.49 -33.48
N GLY A 605 8.70 -43.10 -33.09
CA GLY A 605 7.61 -42.86 -34.04
C GLY A 605 7.08 -44.11 -34.75
N GLY A 606 7.32 -45.31 -34.23
CA GLY A 606 6.95 -46.59 -34.89
C GLY A 606 5.46 -46.83 -35.15
N TRP A 607 4.58 -45.89 -34.80
CA TRP A 607 3.14 -45.88 -35.10
C TRP A 607 2.76 -45.15 -36.39
N LEU A 608 3.73 -44.49 -37.06
CA LEU A 608 3.53 -43.68 -38.27
C LEU A 608 3.56 -44.50 -39.56
#